data_AF-D6TKX5-F1
#
_entry.id   AF-D6TKX5-F1
#
_cell.length_a   1.000
_cell.length_b   1.000
_cell.length_c   1.000
_cell.angle_alpha   90.00
_cell.angle_beta   90.00
_cell.angle_gamma   90.00
#
_symmetry.space_group_name_H-M   'P 1'
#
loop_
_entity.id
_entity.type
_entity.pdbx_description
1 polymer ?
#
loop_
_entity_poly.entity_id
_entity_poly.type
_entity_poly.pdbx_seq_one_letter_code
_entity_poly.pdbx_strand_id
1 'polypeptide(L)'
;MARSSRHSSSHGPGRNNAQGTVLYRKSFDLMTPEEGQRWLEGLRDQLVRKQQRERAYLDRRAARNVHTTTDDAYEADQALESELISLLDRLLEEARKGEHEP
;
A
#
# COMPACT_ATOMS: atom_id res chain seq x y z
N MET A 1 -54.92 -22.61 -6.11
CA MET A 1 -53.73 -22.72 -6.98
C MET A 1 -52.68 -21.71 -6.54
N ALA A 2 -51.39 -22.11 -6.57
CA ALA A 2 -50.15 -21.36 -6.27
C ALA A 2 -49.87 -20.94 -4.81
N ARG A 3 -48.66 -21.04 -4.24
CA ARG A 3 -47.47 -21.90 -4.39
C ARG A 3 -46.55 -21.54 -3.21
N SER A 4 -45.90 -22.53 -2.60
CA SER A 4 -44.92 -22.38 -1.50
C SER A 4 -43.64 -21.65 -1.90
N SER A 5 -42.93 -21.07 -0.92
CA SER A 5 -41.50 -21.32 -0.56
C SER A 5 -40.87 -20.05 0.03
N ARG A 6 -40.54 -20.02 1.34
CA ARG A 6 -39.27 -20.43 1.98
C ARG A 6 -38.09 -19.48 1.72
N HIS A 7 -37.65 -18.88 2.84
CA HIS A 7 -36.27 -18.55 3.25
C HIS A 7 -35.16 -18.68 2.20
N SER A 8 -34.42 -17.59 1.98
CA SER A 8 -33.00 -17.66 1.65
C SER A 8 -32.31 -16.37 2.11
N SER A 9 -31.71 -16.48 3.29
CA SER A 9 -30.63 -15.65 3.80
C SER A 9 -29.43 -15.73 2.84
N SER A 10 -29.20 -14.69 2.05
CA SER A 10 -27.95 -14.55 1.29
C SER A 10 -26.89 -13.93 2.20
N HIS A 11 -26.21 -14.80 2.94
CA HIS A 11 -24.83 -14.58 3.38
C HIS A 11 -23.99 -14.27 2.13
N GLY A 12 -23.63 -13.00 1.94
CA GLY A 12 -22.64 -12.61 0.94
C GLY A 12 -21.25 -13.05 1.44
N PRO A 13 -20.48 -13.83 0.67
CA PRO A 13 -19.16 -14.28 1.08
C PRO A 13 -18.12 -13.18 0.82
N GLY A 14 -17.15 -13.08 1.74
CA GLY A 14 -15.79 -12.70 1.38
C GLY A 14 -15.54 -11.22 1.06
N ARG A 15 -15.52 -10.38 2.09
CA ARG A 15 -14.47 -9.34 2.15
C ARG A 15 -13.48 -9.81 3.20
N ASN A 16 -12.61 -10.72 2.77
CA ASN A 16 -11.36 -10.99 3.48
C ASN A 16 -10.62 -9.65 3.51
N ASN A 17 -10.74 -8.95 4.64
CA ASN A 17 -9.82 -7.91 5.03
C ASN A 17 -8.43 -8.56 4.97
N ALA A 18 -7.72 -8.33 3.87
CA ALA A 18 -6.27 -8.45 3.80
C ALA A 18 -5.67 -7.33 4.67
N GLN A 19 -6.05 -7.30 5.94
CA GLN A 19 -5.39 -6.50 6.95
C GLN A 19 -4.11 -7.24 7.30
N GLY A 20 -3.02 -6.66 6.80
CA GLY A 20 -1.65 -6.87 7.24
C GLY A 20 -1.34 -8.31 7.61
N THR A 21 -0.87 -9.10 6.65
CA THR A 21 0.05 -10.18 7.00
C THR A 21 1.20 -9.49 7.74
N VAL A 22 1.17 -9.55 9.08
CA VAL A 22 2.32 -9.24 9.92
C VAL A 22 3.30 -10.35 9.60
N LEU A 23 4.04 -10.16 8.50
CA LEU A 23 5.15 -11.01 8.14
C LEU A 23 6.11 -10.92 9.31
N TYR A 24 6.29 -12.03 10.00
CA TYR A 24 7.37 -12.21 10.97
C TYR A 24 8.67 -12.05 10.19
N ARG A 25 9.11 -10.79 10.05
CA ARG A 25 10.22 -10.41 9.19
C ARG A 25 11.46 -10.34 10.07
N LYS A 26 12.56 -10.91 9.58
CA LYS A 26 13.90 -10.76 10.15
C LYS A 26 14.10 -9.27 10.49
N SER A 27 14.63 -8.95 11.67
CA SER A 27 14.96 -7.55 11.97
C SER A 27 15.89 -7.01 10.89
N PHE A 28 15.78 -5.73 10.55
CA PHE A 28 16.67 -5.11 9.57
C PHE A 28 18.15 -5.32 9.97
N ASP A 29 18.47 -5.22 11.26
CA ASP A 29 19.81 -5.44 11.82
C ASP A 29 20.37 -6.85 11.60
N LEU A 30 19.49 -7.80 11.28
CA LEU A 30 19.85 -9.19 11.05
C LEU A 30 19.92 -9.54 9.55
N MET A 31 19.54 -8.62 8.65
CA MET A 31 19.60 -8.84 7.20
C MET A 31 21.03 -8.72 6.68
N THR A 32 21.39 -9.51 5.67
CA THR A 32 22.57 -9.18 4.85
C THR A 32 22.31 -7.89 4.07
N PRO A 33 23.36 -7.20 3.57
CA PRO A 33 23.18 -6.00 2.75
C PRO A 33 22.23 -6.22 1.56
N GLU A 34 22.34 -7.36 0.86
CA GLU A 34 21.51 -7.69 -0.30
C GLU A 34 20.07 -8.01 0.11
N GLU A 35 19.87 -8.69 1.25
CA GLU A 35 18.55 -8.90 1.84
C GLU A 35 17.89 -7.57 2.21
N GLY A 36 18.65 -6.66 2.83
CA GLY A 36 18.21 -5.32 3.20
C GLY A 36 17.83 -4.48 1.99
N GLN A 37 18.63 -4.52 0.92
CA GLN A 37 18.32 -3.81 -0.32
C GLN A 37 17.02 -4.33 -0.95
N ARG A 38 16.88 -5.64 -1.15
CA ARG A 38 15.63 -6.22 -1.71
C ARG A 38 14.42 -5.92 -0.83
N TRP A 39 14.64 -5.85 0.49
CA TRP A 39 13.60 -5.48 1.44
C TRP A 39 13.13 -4.04 1.24
N LEU A 40 14.06 -3.09 1.11
CA LEU A 40 13.79 -1.68 0.84
C LEU A 40 13.13 -1.48 -0.53
N GLU A 41 13.60 -2.16 -1.58
CA GLU A 41 12.97 -2.14 -2.92
C GLU A 41 11.51 -2.60 -2.84
N GLY A 42 11.25 -3.71 -2.15
CA GLY A 42 9.90 -4.22 -1.94
C GLY A 42 9.01 -3.26 -1.13
N LEU A 43 9.57 -2.56 -0.14
CA LEU A 43 8.84 -1.54 0.63
C LEU A 43 8.48 -0.33 -0.25
N ARG A 44 9.44 0.16 -1.02
CA ARG A 44 9.27 1.27 -1.97
C ARG A 44 8.16 0.95 -2.98
N ASP A 45 8.17 -0.23 -3.57
CA ASP A 45 7.13 -0.67 -4.51
C ASP A 45 5.75 -0.81 -3.87
N GLN A 46 5.67 -1.18 -2.60
CA GLN A 46 4.39 -1.25 -1.87
C GLN A 46 3.84 0.17 -1.61
N LEU A 47 4.72 1.11 -1.24
CA LEU A 47 4.35 2.49 -0.98
C LEU A 47 3.86 3.20 -2.24
N VAL A 48 4.57 3.03 -3.37
CA VAL A 48 4.12 3.54 -4.69
C VAL A 48 2.76 2.97 -5.06
N ARG A 49 2.55 1.66 -4.86
CA ARG A 49 1.24 1.05 -5.11
C ARG A 49 0.14 1.58 -4.17
N LYS A 50 0.46 1.94 -2.92
CA LYS A 50 -0.49 2.59 -2.00
C LYS A 50 -0.87 3.97 -2.51
N GLN A 51 0.12 4.80 -2.79
CA GLN A 51 -0.06 6.16 -3.29
C GLN A 51 -0.93 6.19 -4.56
N GLN A 52 -0.66 5.30 -5.53
CA GLN A 52 -1.46 5.17 -6.75
C GLN A 52 -2.93 4.79 -6.49
N ARG A 53 -3.19 3.89 -5.53
CA ARG A 53 -4.57 3.51 -5.16
C ARG A 53 -5.32 4.68 -4.54
N GLU A 54 -4.66 5.46 -3.70
CA GLU A 54 -5.24 6.64 -3.04
C GLU A 54 -5.50 7.75 -4.04
N ARG A 55 -4.57 7.99 -4.96
CA ARG A 55 -4.79 8.93 -6.06
C ARG A 55 -5.99 8.54 -6.92
N ALA A 56 -6.07 7.27 -7.32
CA ALA A 56 -7.22 6.77 -8.09
C ALA A 56 -8.53 6.86 -7.30
N TYR A 57 -8.49 6.78 -5.97
CA TYR A 57 -9.66 7.01 -5.13
C TYR A 57 -10.08 8.49 -5.18
N LEU A 58 -9.15 9.43 -4.97
CA LEU A 58 -9.41 10.87 -5.01
C LEU A 58 -9.95 11.30 -6.38
N ASP A 59 -9.37 10.80 -7.48
CA ASP A 59 -9.83 11.12 -8.83
C ASP A 59 -11.30 10.67 -9.05
N ARG A 60 -11.68 9.49 -8.56
CA ARG A 60 -13.08 9.01 -8.61
C ARG A 60 -14.03 9.84 -7.76
N ARG A 61 -13.54 10.41 -6.66
CA ARG A 61 -14.32 11.24 -5.73
C ARG A 61 -14.53 12.64 -6.29
N ALA A 62 -13.47 13.25 -6.82
CA ALA A 62 -13.53 14.52 -7.54
C ALA A 62 -14.54 14.47 -8.70
N ALA A 63 -14.55 13.40 -9.49
CA ALA A 63 -15.53 13.22 -10.57
C ALA A 63 -17.00 13.18 -10.10
N ARG A 64 -17.25 12.87 -8.82
CA ARG A 64 -18.59 12.82 -8.22
C ARG A 64 -18.97 14.11 -7.48
N ASN A 65 -18.07 15.09 -7.37
CA ASN A 65 -18.24 16.32 -6.59
C ASN A 65 -18.69 16.07 -5.14
N VAL A 66 -18.22 14.98 -4.52
CA VAL A 66 -18.46 14.69 -3.10
C VAL A 66 -17.13 14.69 -2.39
N HIS A 67 -17.00 15.56 -1.38
CA HIS A 67 -15.85 15.65 -0.49
C HIS A 67 -16.13 14.96 0.84
N THR A 68 -15.14 14.28 1.41
CA THR A 68 -15.20 13.57 2.69
C THR A 68 -13.91 13.76 3.46
N THR A 69 -13.96 13.53 4.77
CA THR A 69 -12.78 13.55 5.65
C THR A 69 -11.72 12.52 5.27
N THR A 70 -12.08 11.46 4.57
CA THR A 70 -11.12 10.51 3.98
C THR A 70 -10.35 11.12 2.83
N ASP A 71 -10.97 12.02 2.06
CA ASP A 71 -10.32 12.72 0.95
C ASP A 71 -9.23 13.65 1.54
N ASP A 72 -9.55 14.42 2.60
CA ASP A 72 -8.58 15.27 3.31
C ASP A 72 -7.38 14.48 3.85
N ALA A 73 -7.63 13.31 4.46
CA ALA A 73 -6.57 12.47 5.01
C ALA A 73 -5.63 11.95 3.92
N TYR A 74 -6.17 11.46 2.81
CA TYR A 74 -5.34 11.01 1.70
C TYR A 74 -4.59 12.15 1.03
N GLU A 75 -5.20 13.32 0.86
CA GLU A 75 -4.50 14.49 0.32
C GLU A 75 -3.32 14.91 1.20
N ALA A 76 -3.48 14.90 2.53
CA ALA A 76 -2.40 15.17 3.46
C ALA A 76 -1.30 14.10 3.41
N ASP A 77 -1.67 12.82 3.31
CA ASP A 77 -0.72 11.70 3.26
C ASP A 77 0.14 11.71 1.97
N GLN A 78 -0.39 12.19 0.83
CA GLN A 78 0.34 12.18 -0.45
C GLN A 78 1.70 12.87 -0.39
N ALA A 79 1.81 13.97 0.37
CA ALA A 79 3.08 14.70 0.53
C ALA A 79 4.11 13.86 1.30
N LEU A 80 3.70 13.31 2.46
CA LEU A 80 4.54 12.44 3.28
C LEU A 80 4.97 11.19 2.51
N GLU A 81 4.05 10.55 1.78
CA GLU A 81 4.36 9.38 0.96
C GLU A 81 5.37 9.70 -0.15
N SER A 82 5.25 10.87 -0.79
CA SER A 82 6.18 11.30 -1.84
C SER A 82 7.59 11.53 -1.29
N GLU A 83 7.69 12.12 -0.10
CA GLU A 83 8.96 12.30 0.62
C GLU A 83 9.58 10.95 1.00
N LEU A 84 8.78 10.02 1.53
CA LEU A 84 9.24 8.68 1.90
C LEU A 84 9.70 7.87 0.67
N ILE A 85 8.98 7.94 -0.45
CA ILE A 85 9.40 7.30 -1.71
C ILE A 85 10.74 7.88 -2.16
N SER A 86 10.87 9.21 -2.16
CA SER A 86 12.11 9.89 -2.57
C SER A 86 13.30 9.52 -1.68
N LEU A 87 13.07 9.42 -0.37
CA LEU A 87 14.08 8.96 0.59
C LEU A 87 14.52 7.52 0.31
N LEU A 88 13.57 6.62 0.08
CA LEU A 88 13.87 5.22 -0.25
C LEU A 88 14.64 5.12 -1.57
N ASP A 89 14.26 5.88 -2.60
CA ASP A 89 14.97 5.92 -3.88
C ASP A 89 16.43 6.37 -3.69
N ARG A 90 16.66 7.42 -2.88
CA ARG A 90 18.01 7.88 -2.54
C ARG A 90 18.83 6.81 -1.81
N LEU A 91 18.27 6.17 -0.79
CA LEU A 91 18.97 5.13 -0.02
C LEU A 91 19.34 3.92 -0.90
N LEU A 92 18.44 3.53 -1.79
CA LEU A 92 18.68 2.45 -2.75
C LEU A 92 19.76 2.81 -3.78
N GLU A 93 19.81 4.06 -4.23
CA GLU A 93 20.89 4.54 -5.09
C GLU A 93 22.25 4.57 -4.37
N GLU A 94 22.28 5.02 -3.13
CA GLU A 94 23.51 5.05 -2.31
C GLU A 94 24.02 3.63 -2.04
N ALA A 95 23.14 2.67 -1.74
CA ALA A 95 23.50 1.27 -1.57
C ALA A 95 24.16 0.69 -2.84
N ARG A 96 23.63 1.00 -4.03
CA ARG A 96 24.19 0.55 -5.32
C ARG A 96 25.53 1.20 -5.65
N LYS A 97 25.78 2.42 -5.16
CA LYS A 97 27.06 3.13 -5.37
C LYS A 97 28.17 2.60 -4.45
N GLY A 98 27.83 2.23 -3.21
CA GLY A 98 28.77 1.64 -2.24
C GLY A 98 29.34 0.28 -2.68
N GLU A 99 28.67 -0.44 -3.57
CA GLU A 99 29.17 -1.68 -4.18
C GLU A 99 30.27 -1.42 -5.23
N HIS A 100 30.47 -0.18 -5.67
CA HIS A 100 31.35 0.21 -6.77
C HIS A 100 32.63 0.96 -6.36
N GLU A 101 32.88 1.14 -5.06
CA GLU A 101 34.10 1.79 -4.56
C GLU A 101 35.11 0.71 -4.08
N PRO A 102 36.27 0.55 -4.75
CA PRO A 102 37.27 -0.50 -4.45
C PRO A 102 38.17 -0.19 -3.24
#